data_AF-A0A6P0KBE2-F1
#
_entry.id   AF-A0A6P0KBE2-F1
#
_cell.length_a   1.000
_cell.length_b   1.000
_cell.length_c   1.000
_cell.angle_alpha   90.00
_cell.angle_beta   90.00
_cell.angle_gamma   90.00
#
_symmetry.space_group_name_H-M   'P 1'
#
loop_
_entity.id
_entity.type
_entity.pdbx_description
1 polymer ?
#
loop_
_entity_poly.entity_id
_entity_poly.type
_entity_poly.pdbx_seq_one_letter_code
_entity_poly.pdbx_strand_id
1 'polypeptide(L)'
;MHTSKLNLADPSQENKKYQRQRSKLPCYRKVNQSTVLQGIIDNLIDGILIVSTQSELIYINDIASRILRQLHQNSSPENFLPKEIWHICQSLIQSRNLFPHQIWQLSSEIFVDISSVFKINARWIYSKEIKNDCILLTVKDYYQTIKSIAVEESQKYGLTPREKEVWTLQRANYTYKEIAAELCITPNTVKKHIKSIHSKQKEIFNLDE
;
A
#
# COMPACT_ATOMS: atom_id res chain seq x y z
N MET A 1 -4.56 -72.24 22.78
CA MET A 1 -4.40 -71.78 21.38
C MET A 1 -3.97 -70.32 21.43
N HIS A 2 -2.86 -70.04 20.74
CA HIS A 2 -1.96 -68.93 20.98
C HIS A 2 -2.52 -67.54 20.67
N THR A 3 -2.43 -66.65 21.64
CA THR A 3 -2.34 -65.20 21.47
C THR A 3 -1.00 -64.86 20.80
N SER A 4 -1.05 -64.24 19.63
CA SER A 4 0.15 -63.87 18.86
C SER A 4 0.62 -62.47 19.23
N LYS A 5 1.94 -62.37 19.32
CA LYS A 5 2.78 -61.34 19.92
C LYS A 5 2.71 -59.98 19.24
N LEU A 6 2.91 -58.93 20.06
CA LEU A 6 3.50 -57.66 19.66
C LEU A 6 4.83 -57.90 18.92
N ASN A 7 5.06 -57.14 17.86
CA ASN A 7 6.41 -56.71 17.49
C ASN A 7 6.36 -55.22 17.15
N LEU A 8 7.16 -54.45 17.91
CA LEU A 8 7.59 -53.10 17.60
C LEU A 8 8.42 -53.10 16.31
N ALA A 9 8.21 -52.10 15.46
CA ALA A 9 9.16 -51.71 14.41
C ALA A 9 9.24 -50.17 14.34
N ASP A 10 10.35 -49.67 14.91
CA ASP A 10 11.21 -48.54 14.53
C ASP A 10 10.65 -47.36 13.69
N PRO A 11 10.56 -46.12 14.23
CA PRO A 11 10.06 -44.94 13.51
C PRO A 11 11.12 -44.23 12.62
N SER A 12 12.12 -44.97 12.13
CA SER A 12 13.31 -44.36 11.53
C SER A 12 13.41 -44.46 9.99
N GLN A 13 12.31 -44.63 9.22
CA GLN A 13 12.40 -44.69 7.74
C GLN A 13 11.29 -44.02 6.90
N GLU A 14 10.48 -43.09 7.44
CA GLU A 14 9.52 -42.32 6.60
C GLU A 14 9.93 -40.88 6.25
N ASN A 15 11.13 -40.46 6.63
CA ASN A 15 11.68 -39.16 6.26
C ASN A 15 12.52 -39.24 4.98
N LYS A 16 11.87 -39.37 3.79
CA LYS A 16 12.55 -39.15 2.48
C LYS A 16 11.63 -38.99 1.26
N LYS A 17 10.42 -38.45 1.41
CA LYS A 17 9.54 -38.12 0.25
C LYS A 17 8.98 -36.70 0.18
N TYR A 18 9.41 -35.79 1.05
CA TYR A 18 8.96 -34.40 1.05
C TYR A 18 10.10 -33.40 0.82
N GLN A 19 10.85 -33.52 -0.28
CA GLN A 19 11.64 -32.39 -0.78
C GLN A 19 11.71 -32.39 -2.30
N ARG A 20 11.46 -31.20 -2.87
CA ARG A 20 11.58 -30.79 -4.28
C ARG A 20 10.32 -30.90 -5.15
N GLN A 21 9.23 -30.28 -4.71
CA GLN A 21 8.42 -29.50 -5.65
C GLN A 21 8.85 -28.05 -5.53
N ARG A 22 9.78 -27.65 -6.41
CA ARG A 22 10.05 -26.25 -6.72
C ARG A 22 8.71 -25.65 -7.18
N SER A 23 8.09 -24.84 -6.34
CA SER A 23 6.97 -23.99 -6.72
C SER A 23 7.42 -23.13 -7.89
N LYS A 24 6.84 -23.39 -9.07
CA LYS A 24 7.03 -22.54 -10.24
C LYS A 24 6.34 -21.21 -9.96
N LEU A 25 7.12 -20.21 -9.57
CA LEU A 25 6.71 -18.81 -9.58
C LEU A 25 6.26 -18.44 -11.00
N PRO A 26 5.11 -17.77 -11.20
CA PRO A 26 4.81 -17.17 -12.48
C PRO A 26 5.83 -16.08 -12.79
N CYS A 27 6.35 -16.11 -14.01
CA CYS A 27 7.39 -15.21 -14.50
C CYS A 27 6.78 -13.83 -14.75
N TYR A 28 7.05 -12.86 -13.88
CA TYR A 28 6.93 -11.46 -14.24
C TYR A 28 7.82 -11.23 -15.47
N ARG A 29 7.27 -10.69 -16.56
CA ARG A 29 8.13 -10.11 -17.60
C ARG A 29 8.82 -8.91 -16.97
N LYS A 30 9.98 -9.16 -16.36
CA LYS A 30 10.89 -8.13 -15.90
C LYS A 30 11.28 -7.35 -17.15
N VAL A 31 10.61 -6.22 -17.37
CA VAL A 31 11.08 -5.24 -18.32
C VAL A 31 12.53 -4.97 -17.94
N ASN A 32 13.47 -5.13 -18.87
CA ASN A 32 14.89 -4.90 -18.64
C ASN A 32 15.09 -3.39 -18.45
N GLN A 33 14.83 -2.90 -17.24
CA GLN A 33 15.07 -1.52 -16.85
C GLN A 33 16.57 -1.34 -16.65
N SER A 34 17.11 -0.21 -17.10
CA SER A 34 18.49 0.16 -16.76
C SER A 34 18.61 0.29 -15.24
N THR A 35 19.77 -0.04 -14.68
CA THR A 35 20.03 -0.02 -13.24
C THR A 35 19.73 1.35 -12.60
N VAL A 36 19.86 2.43 -13.39
CA VAL A 36 19.54 3.80 -13.00
C VAL A 36 18.02 4.02 -12.90
N LEU A 37 17.23 3.51 -13.85
CA LEU A 37 15.78 3.62 -13.80
C LEU A 37 15.18 2.80 -12.67
N GLN A 38 15.75 1.62 -12.40
CA GLN A 38 15.36 0.80 -11.25
C GLN A 38 15.58 1.56 -9.93
N GLY A 39 16.75 2.18 -9.76
CA GLY A 39 17.04 3.00 -8.58
C GLY A 39 16.15 4.24 -8.44
N ILE A 40 15.68 4.85 -9.54
CA ILE A 40 14.72 5.96 -9.48
C ILE A 40 13.34 5.45 -9.08
N ILE A 41 12.88 4.33 -9.65
CA ILE A 41 11.56 3.76 -9.38
C ILE A 41 11.44 3.19 -7.96
N ASP A 42 12.52 2.58 -7.45
CA ASP A 42 12.57 2.02 -6.10
C ASP A 42 12.62 3.13 -5.02
N ASN A 43 13.09 4.33 -5.37
CA ASN A 43 13.06 5.52 -4.51
C ASN A 43 11.73 6.28 -4.55
N LEU A 44 10.79 5.90 -5.43
CA LEU A 44 9.47 6.51 -5.42
C LEU A 44 8.71 6.06 -4.18
N ILE A 45 8.18 7.03 -3.43
CA ILE A 45 7.38 6.79 -2.22
C ILE A 45 6.06 6.07 -2.55
N ASP A 46 5.65 6.14 -3.82
CA ASP A 46 4.40 5.57 -4.30
C ASP A 46 4.58 4.13 -4.79
N GLY A 47 3.57 3.31 -4.54
CA GLY A 47 3.41 2.04 -5.22
C GLY A 47 3.10 2.25 -6.69
N ILE A 48 3.79 1.55 -7.58
CA ILE A 48 3.56 1.62 -9.02
C ILE A 48 3.12 0.25 -9.54
N LEU A 49 2.03 0.24 -10.30
CA LEU A 49 1.60 -0.90 -11.08
C LEU A 49 1.39 -0.49 -12.54
N ILE A 50 1.79 -1.38 -13.45
CA ILE A 50 1.41 -1.26 -14.86
C ILE A 50 0.61 -2.50 -15.21
N VAL A 51 -0.57 -2.29 -15.77
CA VAL A 51 -1.48 -3.37 -16.15
C VAL A 51 -1.90 -3.23 -17.61
N SER A 52 -2.10 -4.37 -18.26
CA SER A 52 -2.68 -4.42 -19.60
C SER A 52 -4.19 -4.22 -19.53
N THR A 53 -4.81 -3.97 -20.69
CA THR A 53 -6.28 -3.91 -20.80
C THR A 53 -6.95 -5.28 -20.63
N GLN A 54 -6.17 -6.36 -20.61
CA GLN A 54 -6.60 -7.73 -20.35
C GLN A 54 -6.44 -8.18 -18.89
N SER A 55 -6.18 -7.25 -17.96
CA SER A 55 -5.94 -7.53 -16.52
C SER A 55 -4.61 -8.22 -16.23
N GLU A 56 -3.66 -8.19 -17.17
CA GLU A 56 -2.34 -8.76 -16.95
C GLU A 56 -1.44 -7.74 -16.25
N LEU A 57 -0.83 -8.14 -15.14
CA LEU A 57 0.14 -7.32 -14.43
C LEU A 57 1.49 -7.34 -15.19
N ILE A 58 1.86 -6.20 -15.75
CA ILE A 58 3.08 -6.02 -16.54
C ILE A 58 4.26 -5.66 -15.61
N TYR A 59 4.01 -4.78 -14.64
CA TYR A 59 5.04 -4.29 -13.73
C TYR A 59 4.45 -4.00 -12.35
N ILE A 60 5.26 -4.21 -11.32
CA ILE A 60 4.97 -3.83 -9.94
C ILE A 60 6.27 -3.52 -9.20
N ASN A 61 6.29 -2.43 -8.41
CA ASN A 61 7.38 -2.17 -7.46
C ASN A 61 7.07 -2.76 -6.07
N ASP A 62 8.06 -2.76 -5.17
CA ASP A 62 7.94 -3.37 -3.85
C ASP A 62 6.83 -2.74 -2.99
N ILE A 63 6.66 -1.42 -3.09
CA ILE A 63 5.62 -0.68 -2.36
C ILE A 63 4.23 -1.12 -2.82
N ALA A 64 3.99 -1.16 -4.14
CA ALA A 64 2.74 -1.66 -4.68
C ALA A 64 2.52 -3.13 -4.35
N SER A 65 3.57 -3.97 -4.39
CA SER A 65 3.47 -5.39 -4.02
C SER A 65 3.00 -5.56 -2.57
N ARG A 66 3.52 -4.76 -1.64
CA ARG A 66 3.09 -4.74 -0.25
C ARG A 66 1.63 -4.32 -0.09
N ILE A 67 1.22 -3.25 -0.78
CA ILE A 67 -0.17 -2.76 -0.71
C ILE A 67 -1.14 -3.77 -1.32
N LEU A 68 -0.79 -4.40 -2.44
CA LEU A 68 -1.59 -5.48 -3.01
C LEU A 68 -1.75 -6.62 -2.01
N ARG A 69 -0.66 -7.08 -1.37
CA ARG A 69 -0.76 -8.10 -0.32
C ARG A 69 -1.71 -7.72 0.81
N GLN A 70 -1.77 -6.44 1.20
CA GLN A 70 -2.73 -5.95 2.20
C GLN A 70 -4.17 -6.01 1.68
N LEU A 71 -4.41 -5.62 0.42
CA LEU A 71 -5.72 -5.73 -0.24
C LEU A 71 -6.18 -7.18 -0.42
N HIS A 72 -5.25 -8.11 -0.66
CA HIS A 72 -5.51 -9.54 -0.85
C HIS A 72 -5.87 -10.30 0.44
N GLN A 73 -5.70 -9.71 1.63
CA GLN A 73 -6.01 -10.40 2.90
C GLN A 73 -7.47 -10.90 2.98
N ASN A 74 -8.36 -10.37 2.13
CA ASN A 74 -9.78 -10.73 2.05
C ASN A 74 -10.21 -11.45 0.76
N SER A 75 -9.31 -11.81 -0.18
CA SER A 75 -9.70 -12.42 -1.47
C SER A 75 -8.56 -13.20 -2.17
N SER A 76 -8.97 -14.25 -2.90
CA SER A 76 -8.20 -15.31 -3.59
C SER A 76 -7.08 -14.85 -4.57
N PRO A 77 -6.36 -15.82 -5.20
CA PRO A 77 -4.91 -16.06 -5.10
C PRO A 77 -3.98 -14.98 -5.71
N GLU A 78 -2.69 -15.10 -5.37
CA GLU A 78 -1.52 -14.22 -5.60
C GLU A 78 -1.23 -13.72 -7.05
N ASN A 79 -2.08 -14.02 -8.03
CA ASN A 79 -1.80 -13.81 -9.45
C ASN A 79 -2.76 -12.83 -10.16
N PHE A 80 -3.76 -12.29 -9.48
CA PHE A 80 -4.75 -11.39 -10.07
C PHE A 80 -4.80 -10.07 -9.33
N LEU A 81 -5.10 -8.99 -10.04
CA LEU A 81 -5.37 -7.70 -9.41
C LEU A 81 -6.56 -7.85 -8.43
N PRO A 82 -6.49 -7.25 -7.23
CA PRO A 82 -7.65 -7.13 -6.35
C PRO A 82 -8.84 -6.58 -7.13
N LYS A 83 -10.03 -7.10 -6.84
CA LYS A 83 -11.26 -6.73 -7.58
C LYS A 83 -11.45 -5.23 -7.61
N GLU A 84 -11.16 -4.54 -6.51
CA GLU A 84 -11.28 -3.09 -6.36
C GLU A 84 -10.38 -2.35 -7.36
N ILE A 85 -9.12 -2.80 -7.50
CA ILE A 85 -8.18 -2.21 -8.46
C ILE A 85 -8.64 -2.48 -9.91
N TRP A 86 -9.15 -3.69 -10.17
CA TRP A 86 -9.65 -4.02 -11.50
C TRP A 86 -10.89 -3.20 -11.88
N HIS A 87 -11.79 -2.92 -10.93
CA HIS A 87 -12.95 -2.05 -11.18
C HIS A 87 -12.51 -0.65 -11.60
N ILE A 88 -11.50 -0.08 -10.94
CA ILE A 88 -10.91 1.22 -11.33
C ILE A 88 -10.38 1.16 -12.77
N CYS A 89 -9.65 0.10 -13.12
CA CYS A 89 -9.15 -0.09 -14.49
C CYS A 89 -10.28 -0.20 -15.51
N GLN A 90 -11.34 -0.97 -15.19
CA GLN A 90 -12.51 -1.14 -16.05
C GLN A 90 -13.24 0.18 -16.28
N SER A 91 -13.46 0.99 -15.23
CA SER A 91 -14.04 2.32 -15.37
C SER A 91 -13.22 3.20 -16.30
N LEU A 92 -11.88 3.19 -16.17
CA LEU A 92 -11.00 3.96 -17.04
C LEU A 92 -11.03 3.47 -18.51
N ILE A 93 -11.17 2.16 -18.72
CA ILE A 93 -11.36 1.56 -20.06
C ILE A 93 -12.66 2.02 -20.69
N GLN A 94 -13.76 1.95 -19.93
CA GLN A 94 -15.08 2.39 -20.37
C GLN A 94 -15.09 3.88 -20.72
N SER A 95 -14.50 4.74 -19.88
CA SER A 95 -14.42 6.18 -20.14
C SER A 95 -13.69 6.51 -21.44
N ARG A 96 -12.59 5.81 -21.75
CA ARG A 96 -11.87 6.02 -23.03
C ARG A 96 -12.70 5.58 -24.23
N ASN A 97 -13.45 4.50 -24.14
CA ASN A 97 -14.33 4.05 -25.23
C ASN A 97 -15.44 5.07 -25.52
N LEU A 98 -15.97 5.72 -24.49
CA LEU A 98 -17.00 6.76 -24.62
C LEU A 98 -16.43 8.10 -25.13
N PHE A 99 -15.19 8.42 -24.74
CA PHE A 99 -14.56 9.72 -25.03
C PHE A 99 -13.11 9.53 -25.52
N PRO A 100 -12.90 9.03 -26.75
CA PRO A 100 -11.60 8.57 -27.24
C PRO A 100 -10.55 9.68 -27.42
N HIS A 101 -10.98 10.93 -27.50
CA HIS A 101 -10.10 12.09 -27.69
C HIS A 101 -9.75 12.83 -26.39
N GLN A 102 -10.19 12.34 -25.24
CA GLN A 102 -9.93 12.95 -23.94
C GLN A 102 -8.92 12.15 -23.12
N ILE A 103 -8.07 12.86 -22.38
CA ILE A 103 -7.11 12.25 -21.46
C ILE A 103 -7.82 12.01 -20.13
N TRP A 104 -8.14 10.75 -19.86
CA TRP A 104 -8.77 10.35 -18.61
C TRP A 104 -7.74 9.95 -17.56
N GLN A 105 -7.92 10.52 -16.38
CA GLN A 105 -7.31 10.06 -15.15
C GLN A 105 -8.43 9.80 -14.14
N LEU A 106 -8.35 8.66 -13.46
CA LEU A 106 -9.28 8.30 -12.40
C LEU A 106 -8.53 8.30 -11.06
N SER A 107 -9.10 8.93 -10.05
CA SER A 107 -8.61 8.87 -8.67
C SER A 107 -9.66 8.19 -7.82
N SER A 108 -9.25 7.23 -6.99
CA SER A 108 -10.15 6.48 -6.10
C SER A 108 -9.45 6.19 -4.78
N GLU A 109 -10.24 6.00 -3.74
CA GLU A 109 -9.77 5.62 -2.41
C GLU A 109 -10.34 4.25 -2.07
N ILE A 110 -9.47 3.33 -1.65
CA ILE A 110 -9.84 2.01 -1.17
C ILE A 110 -9.64 1.96 0.33
N PHE A 111 -10.72 1.70 1.05
CA PHE A 111 -10.74 1.52 2.49
C PHE A 111 -10.60 0.03 2.79
N VAL A 112 -9.52 -0.37 3.45
CA VAL A 112 -9.31 -1.78 3.87
C VAL A 112 -9.80 -2.00 5.30
N ASP A 113 -9.59 -1.01 6.16
CA ASP A 113 -10.09 -0.95 7.52
C ASP A 113 -10.31 0.53 7.89
N ILE A 114 -10.64 0.81 9.16
CA ILE A 114 -10.92 2.16 9.68
C ILE A 114 -9.68 3.09 9.56
N SER A 115 -8.48 2.53 9.52
CA SER A 115 -7.18 3.23 9.54
C SER A 115 -6.38 3.14 8.23
N SER A 116 -6.69 2.18 7.35
CA SER A 116 -5.96 1.89 6.13
C SER A 116 -6.73 2.38 4.90
N VAL A 117 -6.34 3.55 4.38
CA VAL A 117 -6.86 4.13 3.15
C VAL A 117 -5.78 4.18 2.08
N PHE A 118 -6.02 3.50 0.98
CA PHE A 118 -5.15 3.51 -0.19
C PHE A 118 -5.69 4.45 -1.25
N LYS A 119 -4.93 5.47 -1.61
CA LYS A 119 -5.26 6.34 -2.74
C LYS A 119 -4.68 5.76 -4.02
N ILE A 120 -5.54 5.49 -4.98
CA ILE A 120 -5.19 4.95 -6.29
C ILE A 120 -5.46 5.99 -7.35
N ASN A 121 -4.46 6.27 -8.19
CA ASN A 121 -4.66 7.03 -9.43
C ASN A 121 -4.38 6.11 -10.60
N ALA A 122 -5.32 6.02 -11.54
CA ALA A 122 -5.18 5.28 -12.78
C ALA A 122 -5.15 6.25 -13.96
N ARG A 123 -4.20 6.06 -14.87
CA ARG A 123 -4.10 6.82 -16.12
C ARG A 123 -3.60 5.96 -17.26
N TRP A 124 -3.95 6.33 -18.49
CA TRP A 124 -3.43 5.70 -19.68
C TRP A 124 -1.95 6.04 -19.92
N ILE A 125 -1.19 5.03 -20.32
CA ILE A 125 0.17 5.18 -20.83
C ILE A 125 0.34 4.32 -22.07
N TYR A 126 1.15 4.78 -23.02
CA TYR A 126 1.58 3.96 -24.14
C TYR A 126 3.00 3.45 -23.88
N SER A 127 3.18 2.14 -23.91
CA SER A 127 4.51 1.54 -23.82
C SER A 127 5.00 1.13 -25.20
N LYS A 128 6.08 1.76 -25.67
CA LYS A 128 6.74 1.40 -26.94
C LYS A 128 7.27 -0.03 -26.94
N GLU A 129 7.68 -0.55 -25.78
CA GLU A 129 8.23 -1.90 -25.64
C GLU A 129 7.18 -2.99 -25.79
N ILE A 130 5.96 -2.72 -25.32
CA ILE A 130 4.84 -3.67 -25.34
C ILE A 130 3.93 -3.40 -26.53
N LYS A 131 4.15 -2.28 -27.24
CA LYS A 131 3.40 -1.82 -28.42
C LYS A 131 1.89 -1.74 -28.21
N ASN A 132 1.46 -1.63 -26.95
CA ASN A 132 0.06 -1.63 -26.56
C ASN A 132 -0.19 -0.55 -25.52
N ASP A 133 -1.43 -0.08 -25.50
CA ASP A 133 -1.92 0.79 -24.44
C ASP A 133 -2.00 0.04 -23.13
N CYS A 134 -1.45 0.66 -22.09
CA CYS A 134 -1.42 0.12 -20.74
C CYS A 134 -2.04 1.15 -19.78
N ILE A 135 -2.38 0.69 -18.59
CA ILE A 135 -2.84 1.55 -17.50
C ILE A 135 -1.73 1.59 -16.46
N LEU A 136 -1.30 2.81 -16.14
CA LEU A 136 -0.44 3.06 -14.99
C LEU A 136 -1.34 3.32 -13.78
N LEU A 137 -1.11 2.56 -12.72
CA LEU A 137 -1.65 2.86 -11.41
C LEU A 137 -0.55 3.35 -10.48
N THR A 138 -0.81 4.45 -9.78
CA THR A 138 -0.05 4.84 -8.60
C THR A 138 -0.91 4.59 -7.37
N VAL A 139 -0.36 3.86 -6.40
CA VAL A 139 -1.04 3.49 -5.17
C VAL A 139 -0.26 4.05 -4.00
N LYS A 140 -0.92 4.84 -3.16
CA LYS A 140 -0.31 5.45 -1.98
C LYS A 140 -1.00 4.93 -0.74
N ASP A 141 -0.21 4.51 0.23
CA ASP A 141 -0.68 4.38 1.61
C ASP A 141 -0.74 5.78 2.21
N TYR A 142 -1.96 6.31 2.29
CA TYR A 142 -2.18 7.69 2.74
C TYR A 142 -1.74 7.85 4.20
N TYR A 143 -2.01 6.84 5.04
CA TYR A 143 -1.68 6.87 6.46
C TYR A 143 -0.16 6.85 6.70
N GLN A 144 0.59 6.00 6.01
CA GLN A 144 2.06 5.96 6.16
C GLN A 144 2.74 7.24 5.65
N THR A 145 2.23 7.81 4.56
CA THR A 145 2.74 9.08 4.00
C THR A 145 2.52 10.21 5.00
N ILE A 146 1.30 10.33 5.51
CA ILE A 146 0.93 11.32 6.52
C ILE A 146 1.74 11.12 7.81
N LYS A 147 1.95 9.88 8.24
CA LYS A 147 2.76 9.57 9.42
C LYS A 147 4.21 10.03 9.24
N SER A 148 4.79 9.82 8.07
CA SER A 148 6.17 10.26 7.78
C SER A 148 6.30 11.78 7.83
N ILE A 149 5.35 12.50 7.22
CA ILE A 149 5.26 13.97 7.28
C ILE A 149 5.07 14.44 8.72
N ALA A 150 4.18 13.81 9.47
CA ALA A 150 3.91 14.16 10.86
C ALA A 150 5.15 13.94 11.76
N VAL A 151 5.95 12.89 11.50
CA VAL A 151 7.21 12.66 12.21
C VAL A 151 8.22 13.77 11.93
N GLU A 152 8.42 14.13 10.68
CA GLU A 152 9.33 15.21 10.28
C GLU A 152 8.89 16.57 10.87
N GLU A 153 7.62 16.93 10.69
CA GLU A 153 7.02 18.13 11.29
C GLU A 153 7.18 18.12 12.81
N SER A 154 7.01 16.97 13.45
CA SER A 154 7.11 16.89 14.90
C SER A 154 8.52 17.10 15.45
N GLN A 155 9.53 16.70 14.68
CA GLN A 155 10.93 16.96 14.99
C GLN A 155 11.22 18.43 14.77
N LYS A 156 10.78 18.99 13.63
CA LYS A 156 10.91 20.42 13.33
C LYS A 156 10.30 21.26 14.45
N TYR A 157 9.10 20.93 14.91
CA TYR A 157 8.36 21.70 15.92
C TYR A 157 8.74 21.44 17.38
N GLY A 158 9.67 20.53 17.66
CA GLY A 158 10.00 20.17 19.05
C GLY A 158 8.78 19.64 19.83
N LEU A 159 7.94 18.83 19.19
CA LEU A 159 6.74 18.28 19.82
C LEU A 159 7.11 17.24 20.88
N THR A 160 6.37 17.24 21.98
CA THR A 160 6.44 16.18 23.00
C THR A 160 5.90 14.85 22.44
N PRO A 161 6.24 13.69 23.03
CA PRO A 161 5.71 12.40 22.57
C PRO A 161 4.17 12.38 22.48
N ARG A 162 3.47 12.99 23.44
CA ARG A 162 2.01 13.04 23.41
C ARG A 162 1.45 13.97 22.33
N GLU A 163 2.13 15.08 22.07
CA GLU A 163 1.78 15.96 20.95
C GLU A 163 2.03 15.30 19.60
N LYS A 164 3.08 14.46 19.48
CA LYS A 164 3.37 13.67 18.26
C LYS A 164 2.23 12.73 17.88
N GLU A 165 1.69 12.03 18.87
CA GLU A 165 0.56 11.12 18.66
C GLU A 165 -0.69 11.87 18.19
N VAL A 166 -1.04 12.96 18.88
CA VAL A 166 -2.16 13.83 18.49
C VAL A 166 -1.94 14.42 17.09
N TRP A 167 -0.73 14.90 16.80
CA TRP A 167 -0.38 15.50 15.52
C TRP A 167 -0.48 14.50 14.37
N THR A 168 0.01 13.27 14.57
CA THR A 168 -0.07 12.20 13.57
C THR A 168 -1.51 11.89 13.18
N LEU A 169 -2.40 11.73 14.16
CA LEU A 169 -3.82 11.46 13.90
C LEU A 169 -4.53 12.66 13.28
N GLN A 170 -4.20 13.89 13.72
CA GLN A 170 -4.76 15.11 13.15
C GLN A 170 -4.36 15.27 11.68
N ARG A 171 -3.10 14.98 11.31
CA ARG A 171 -2.65 15.01 9.92
C ARG A 171 -3.30 13.91 9.08
N ALA A 172 -3.77 12.83 9.72
CA ALA A 172 -4.56 11.78 9.07
C ALA A 172 -6.05 12.13 8.96
N ASN A 173 -6.43 13.40 9.20
CA ASN A 173 -7.79 13.94 9.15
C ASN A 173 -8.78 13.35 10.16
N TYR A 174 -8.30 12.75 11.25
CA TYR A 174 -9.17 12.32 12.34
C TYR A 174 -9.82 13.55 12.99
N THR A 175 -11.09 13.44 13.32
CA THR A 175 -11.81 14.45 14.11
C THR A 175 -11.36 14.43 15.55
N TYR A 176 -11.57 15.53 16.28
CA TYR A 176 -11.19 15.59 17.71
C TYR A 176 -11.86 14.51 18.56
N LYS A 177 -13.04 14.01 18.14
CA LYS A 177 -13.73 12.91 18.83
C LYS A 177 -13.04 11.57 18.56
N GLU A 178 -12.63 11.32 17.32
CA GLU A 178 -11.93 10.09 16.95
C GLU A 178 -10.53 10.05 17.57
N ILE A 179 -9.78 11.16 17.56
CA ILE A 179 -8.47 11.25 18.24
C ILE A 179 -8.63 11.00 19.74
N ALA A 180 -9.66 11.57 20.36
CA ALA A 180 -9.95 11.38 21.77
C ALA A 180 -10.24 9.91 22.11
N ALA A 181 -11.03 9.23 21.27
CA ALA A 181 -11.31 7.81 21.40
C ALA A 181 -10.03 6.96 21.21
N GLU A 182 -9.27 7.22 20.15
CA GLU A 182 -8.06 6.47 19.80
C GLU A 182 -6.98 6.57 20.89
N LEU A 183 -6.82 7.76 21.47
CA LEU A 183 -5.80 8.03 22.48
C LEU A 183 -6.31 7.90 23.91
N CYS A 184 -7.56 7.46 24.13
CA CYS A 184 -8.21 7.35 25.43
C CYS A 184 -8.12 8.64 26.27
N ILE A 185 -8.39 9.79 25.66
CA ILE A 185 -8.41 11.12 26.32
C ILE A 185 -9.70 11.85 26.02
N THR A 186 -9.89 13.03 26.62
CA THR A 186 -11.06 13.87 26.31
C THR A 186 -10.83 14.71 25.06
N PRO A 187 -11.88 15.06 24.28
CA PRO A 187 -11.76 16.00 23.16
C PRO A 187 -11.20 17.37 23.57
N ASN A 188 -11.39 17.79 24.83
CA ASN A 188 -10.80 19.03 25.36
C ASN A 188 -9.29 18.91 25.52
N THR A 189 -8.79 17.75 25.92
CA THR A 189 -7.36 17.46 25.97
C THR A 189 -6.74 17.50 24.58
N VAL A 190 -7.43 16.94 23.57
CA VAL A 190 -7.02 17.04 22.15
C VAL A 190 -6.90 18.50 21.72
N LYS A 191 -7.94 19.32 21.97
CA LYS A 191 -7.90 20.77 21.68
C LYS A 191 -6.71 21.47 22.32
N LYS A 192 -6.39 21.13 23.59
CA LYS A 192 -5.24 21.68 24.31
C LYS A 192 -3.92 21.33 23.63
N HIS A 193 -3.73 20.07 23.24
CA HIS A 193 -2.54 19.63 22.51
C HIS A 193 -2.42 20.33 21.14
N ILE A 194 -3.50 20.41 20.36
CA ILE A 194 -3.49 21.10 19.05
C ILE A 194 -3.11 22.58 19.20
N LYS A 195 -3.65 23.28 20.21
CA LYS A 195 -3.29 24.67 20.48
C LYS A 195 -1.80 24.85 20.83
N SER A 196 -1.26 23.93 21.64
CA SER A 196 0.17 23.90 21.99
C SER A 196 1.04 23.70 20.75
N ILE A 197 0.70 22.73 19.90
CA ILE A 197 1.41 22.43 18.65
C ILE A 197 1.44 23.65 17.73
N HIS A 198 0.30 24.31 17.50
CA HIS A 198 0.27 25.52 16.67
C HIS A 198 1.07 26.69 17.24
N SER A 199 1.23 26.77 18.56
CA SER A 199 2.07 27.79 19.18
C SER A 199 3.54 27.55 18.87
N LYS A 200 4.01 26.30 19.04
CA LYS A 200 5.38 25.88 18.67
C LYS A 200 5.68 26.04 17.18
N GLN A 201 4.70 25.73 16.33
CA GLN A 201 4.81 25.93 14.89
C GLN A 201 5.04 27.40 14.54
N LYS A 202 4.29 28.32 15.18
CA LYS A 202 4.46 29.77 14.98
C LYS A 202 5.80 30.27 15.48
N GLU A 203 6.27 29.79 16.63
CA GLU A 203 7.58 30.17 17.18
C GLU A 203 8.70 29.88 16.18
N ILE A 204 8.67 28.75 15.49
CA ILE A 204 9.67 28.43 14.46
C ILE A 204 9.53 29.29 13.21
N PHE A 205 8.31 29.51 12.73
CA PHE A 205 8.10 30.38 11.56
C PHE A 205 8.57 31.82 11.82
N ASN A 206 8.46 32.31 13.05
CA ASN A 206 8.93 33.64 13.44
C ASN A 206 10.45 33.71 13.71
N LEU A 207 11.16 32.59 13.74
CA LEU A 207 12.62 32.53 13.90
C LEU A 207 13.36 32.50 12.55
N ASP A 208 12.64 32.25 11.46
CA ASP A 208 13.14 32.19 10.08
C ASP A 208 12.96 33.53 9.32
N GLU A 209 12.46 34.60 9.97
CA GLU A 209 12.44 36.00 9.48
C GLU A 209 13.53 36.86 10.13
#